data_AF-A0A938MRW9-F1
#
_entry.id   AF-A0A938MRW9-F1
#
_cell.length_a   1.000
_cell.length_b   1.000
_cell.length_c   1.000
_cell.angle_alpha   90.00
_cell.angle_beta   90.00
_cell.angle_gamma   90.00
#
_symmetry.space_group_name_H-M   'P 1'
#
loop_
_entity.id
_entity.type
_entity.pdbx_description
1 polymer ?
#
loop_
_entity_poly.entity_id
_entity_poly.type
_entity_poly.pdbx_seq_one_letter_code
_entity_poly.pdbx_strand_id
1 'polypeptide(L)'
;MVRLDPESKQALAAAAELRGISVSDYVRTVTVAQARREIASAREQTITLTPDEQLAFWLALQQPAKLTRAQNRLGAMMRGKR
;
A
#
# COMPACT_ATOMS: atom_id res chain seq x y z
N MET A 1 -9.36 -23.20 6.60
CA MET A 1 -10.42 -22.20 6.79
C MET A 1 -9.81 -20.97 7.44
N VAL A 2 -9.85 -19.81 6.78
CA VAL A 2 -9.28 -18.56 7.31
C VAL A 2 -10.26 -17.97 8.33
N ARG A 3 -9.77 -17.61 9.52
CA ARG A 3 -10.60 -16.93 10.53
C ARG A 3 -10.58 -15.44 10.24
N LEU A 4 -11.77 -14.88 10.11
CA LEU A 4 -12.01 -13.46 9.88
C LEU A 4 -12.94 -12.95 10.97
N ASP A 5 -12.73 -11.71 11.40
CA ASP A 5 -13.67 -11.00 12.24
C ASP A 5 -15.00 -10.74 11.48
N PRO A 6 -16.09 -10.42 12.20
CA PRO A 6 -17.40 -10.24 11.58
C PRO A 6 -17.44 -9.12 10.53
N GLU A 7 -16.72 -8.02 10.76
CA GLU A 7 -16.71 -6.86 9.86
C GLU A 7 -16.02 -7.21 8.54
N SER A 8 -14.84 -7.84 8.61
CA SER A 8 -14.13 -8.35 7.44
C SER A 8 -14.97 -9.34 6.62
N LYS A 9 -15.72 -10.24 7.29
CA LYS A 9 -16.63 -11.17 6.58
C LYS A 9 -17.73 -10.44 5.83
N GLN A 10 -18.33 -9.42 6.45
CA GLN A 10 -19.41 -8.65 5.85
C GLN A 10 -18.92 -7.87 4.63
N ALA A 11 -17.74 -7.25 4.72
CA ALA A 11 -17.12 -6.55 3.60
C ALA A 11 -16.85 -7.49 2.40
N LEU A 12 -16.31 -8.69 2.65
CA LEU A 12 -16.06 -9.68 1.60
C LEU A 12 -17.36 -10.21 0.98
N ALA A 13 -18.40 -10.42 1.79
CA ALA A 13 -19.70 -10.86 1.31
C ALA A 13 -20.35 -9.82 0.38
N ALA A 14 -20.37 -8.55 0.80
CA ALA A 14 -20.89 -7.46 -0.01
C ALA A 14 -20.11 -7.30 -1.32
N ALA A 15 -18.78 -7.41 -1.28
CA ALA A 15 -17.97 -7.28 -2.49
C ALA A 15 -18.15 -8.46 -3.47
N ALA A 16 -18.37 -9.68 -2.95
CA ALA A 16 -18.68 -10.84 -3.76
C ALA A 16 -20.06 -10.73 -4.42
N GLU A 17 -21.06 -10.23 -3.66
CA GLU A 17 -22.41 -9.95 -4.14
C GLU A 17 -22.41 -8.92 -5.28
N LEU A 18 -21.69 -7.80 -5.10
CA LEU A 18 -21.54 -6.77 -6.14
C LEU A 18 -20.91 -7.31 -7.44
N ARG A 19 -20.16 -8.41 -7.36
CA ARG A 19 -19.55 -9.07 -8.52
C ARG A 19 -20.32 -10.29 -9.02
N GLY A 20 -21.41 -10.68 -8.36
CA GLY A 20 -22.22 -11.85 -8.73
C GLY A 20 -21.47 -13.18 -8.62
N ILE A 21 -20.52 -13.31 -7.70
CA ILE A 21 -19.72 -14.53 -7.50
C ILE A 21 -19.75 -14.99 -6.05
N SER A 22 -19.32 -16.23 -5.79
CA SER A 22 -19.22 -16.75 -4.43
C SER A 22 -18.15 -16.00 -3.62
N VAL A 23 -18.31 -15.92 -2.30
CA VAL A 23 -17.31 -15.31 -1.41
C VAL A 23 -15.95 -16.00 -1.54
N SER A 24 -15.94 -17.32 -1.65
CA SER A 24 -14.73 -18.12 -1.85
C SER A 24 -14.02 -17.78 -3.16
N ASP A 25 -14.78 -17.61 -4.24
CA ASP A 25 -14.22 -17.20 -5.54
C ASP A 25 -13.70 -15.78 -5.49
N TYR A 26 -14.46 -14.85 -4.91
CA TYR A 26 -14.02 -13.47 -4.71
C TYR A 26 -12.68 -13.40 -3.98
N VAL A 27 -12.56 -14.08 -2.84
CA VAL A 27 -11.30 -14.14 -2.07
C VAL A 27 -10.18 -14.72 -2.93
N ARG A 28 -10.41 -15.82 -3.66
CA ARG A 28 -9.40 -16.40 -4.55
C ARG A 28 -8.95 -15.39 -5.61
N THR A 29 -9.88 -14.73 -6.29
CA THR A 29 -9.56 -13.80 -7.39
C THR A 29 -8.76 -12.60 -6.87
N VAL A 30 -9.15 -12.04 -5.73
CA VAL A 30 -8.47 -10.88 -5.14
C VAL A 30 -7.09 -11.26 -4.61
N THR A 31 -6.99 -12.32 -3.81
CA THR A 31 -5.73 -12.71 -3.15
C THR A 31 -4.68 -13.17 -4.17
N VAL A 32 -5.05 -13.93 -5.20
CA VAL A 32 -4.09 -14.34 -6.25
C VAL A 32 -3.59 -13.13 -7.04
N ALA A 33 -4.47 -12.20 -7.40
CA ALA A 33 -4.07 -10.99 -8.09
C ALA A 33 -3.14 -10.13 -7.23
N GLN A 34 -3.42 -10.02 -5.93
CA GLN A 34 -2.58 -9.29 -4.98
C GLN A 34 -1.20 -9.94 -4.83
N ALA A 35 -1.13 -11.25 -4.62
CA ALA A 35 0.15 -11.96 -4.51
C ALA A 35 1.02 -11.82 -5.76
N ARG A 36 0.40 -11.84 -6.96
CA ARG A 36 1.13 -11.61 -8.23
C ARG A 36 1.73 -10.21 -8.29
N ARG A 37 0.98 -9.18 -7.86
CA ARG A 37 1.48 -7.80 -7.80
C ARG A 37 2.66 -7.68 -6.83
N GLU A 38 2.56 -8.26 -5.64
CA GLU A 38 3.65 -8.23 -4.65
C GLU A 38 4.93 -8.89 -5.18
N ILE A 39 4.80 -10.03 -5.86
CA ILE A 39 5.93 -10.70 -6.50
C ILE A 39 6.56 -9.83 -7.59
N ALA A 40 5.74 -9.23 -8.46
CA ALA A 40 6.24 -8.37 -9.54
C ALA A 40 6.95 -7.13 -8.97
N SER A 41 6.33 -6.44 -8.01
CA SER A 41 6.92 -5.29 -7.33
C SER A 41 8.25 -5.61 -6.66
N ALA A 42 8.35 -6.73 -5.97
CA ALA A 42 9.60 -7.17 -5.34
C ALA A 42 10.70 -7.46 -6.38
N ARG A 43 10.35 -8.06 -7.52
CA ARG A 43 11.30 -8.40 -8.59
C ARG A 43 11.79 -7.17 -9.36
N GLU A 44 10.88 -6.26 -9.67
CA GLU A 44 11.16 -5.08 -10.47
C GLU A 44 11.64 -3.89 -9.62
N GLN A 45 11.70 -4.07 -8.29
CA GLN A 45 12.02 -3.02 -7.32
C GLN A 45 11.09 -1.80 -7.46
N THR A 46 9.83 -2.05 -7.81
CA THR A 46 8.81 -1.02 -7.99
C THR A 46 7.94 -0.93 -6.74
N ILE A 47 7.61 0.31 -6.36
CA ILE A 47 6.66 0.58 -5.27
C ILE A 47 5.29 0.78 -5.91
N THR A 48 4.36 -0.15 -5.65
CA THR A 48 2.96 0.01 -6.06
C THR A 48 2.24 0.80 -4.99
N LEU A 49 1.71 1.97 -5.37
CA LEU A 49 0.93 2.83 -4.50
C LEU A 49 -0.56 2.75 -4.84
N THR A 50 -1.41 2.75 -3.82
CA THR A 50 -2.85 2.98 -3.97
C THR A 50 -3.11 4.39 -4.53
N PRO A 51 -4.31 4.67 -5.10
CA PRO A 51 -4.61 6.01 -5.62
C PRO A 51 -4.38 7.15 -4.62
N ASP A 52 -4.78 6.95 -3.36
CA ASP A 52 -4.61 7.96 -2.30
C ASP A 52 -3.13 8.17 -1.96
N GLU A 53 -2.34 7.10 -1.89
CA GLU A 53 -0.90 7.19 -1.69
C GLU A 53 -0.18 7.85 -2.87
N GLN A 54 -0.62 7.59 -4.11
CA GLN A 54 -0.10 8.28 -5.30
C GLN A 54 -0.36 9.78 -5.21
N LEU A 55 -1.58 10.17 -4.87
CA LEU A 55 -1.94 11.58 -4.71
C LEU A 55 -1.08 12.24 -3.61
N ALA A 56 -0.96 11.59 -2.44
CA ALA A 56 -0.13 12.09 -1.35
C ALA A 56 1.33 12.24 -1.76
N PHE A 57 1.88 11.27 -2.51
CA PHE A 57 3.23 11.32 -3.04
C PHE A 57 3.42 12.49 -4.03
N TRP A 58 2.49 12.68 -4.96
CA TRP A 58 2.53 13.79 -5.92
C TRP A 58 2.48 15.16 -5.24
N LEU A 59 1.61 15.32 -4.23
CA LEU A 59 1.54 16.55 -3.45
C LEU A 59 2.85 16.82 -2.70
N ALA A 60 3.46 15.78 -2.12
CA ALA A 60 4.74 15.90 -1.43
C ALA A 60 5.90 16.31 -2.37
N LEU A 61 5.88 15.87 -3.63
CA LEU A 61 6.86 16.30 -4.65
C LEU A 61 6.65 17.75 -5.07
N GLN A 62 5.41 18.20 -5.20
CA GLN A 62 5.09 19.59 -5.57
C GLN A 62 5.41 20.58 -4.45
N GLN A 63 5.26 20.16 -3.19
CA GLN A 63 5.52 20.99 -2.02
C GLN A 63 6.47 20.25 -1.06
N PRO A 64 7.79 20.28 -1.33
CA PRO A 64 8.76 19.59 -0.49
C PRO A 64 8.68 20.10 0.94
N ALA A 65 8.42 19.19 1.88
CA ALA A 65 8.38 19.53 3.29
C ALA A 65 9.74 20.08 3.76
N LYS A 66 9.71 21.09 4.63
CA LYS A 66 10.94 21.58 5.26
C LYS A 66 11.53 20.47 6.12
N LEU A 67 12.85 20.26 5.97
CA LEU A 67 13.57 19.30 6.81
C LEU A 67 13.43 19.67 8.29
N THR A 68 13.12 18.67 9.10
CA THR A 68 13.07 18.80 10.55
C THR A 68 14.46 19.11 11.13
N ARG A 69 14.52 19.61 12.37
CA ARG A 69 15.81 19.81 13.08
C ARG A 69 16.62 18.51 13.17
N ALA A 70 15.97 17.37 13.33
CA ALA A 70 16.64 16.06 13.37
C ALA A 70 17.26 15.68 12.01
N GLN A 71 16.51 15.84 10.92
CA GLN A 71 17.00 15.58 9.56
C GLN A 71 18.15 16.52 9.16
N ASN A 72 18.09 17.80 9.55
CA ASN A 72 19.17 18.74 9.32
C ASN A 72 20.47 18.35 10.05
N ARG A 73 20.36 17.92 11.33
CA ARG A 73 21.49 17.42 12.11
C ARG A 73 22.09 16.16 11.48
N LEU A 74 21.26 15.20 11.08
CA LEU A 74 21.71 13.99 10.40
C LEU A 74 22.43 14.35 9.09
N GLY A 75 21.85 15.23 8.28
CA GLY A 75 22.47 15.69 7.03
C GLY A 75 23.81 16.40 7.24
N ALA A 76 23.96 17.18 8.31
CA ALA A 76 25.24 17.79 8.67
C ALA A 76 26.30 16.73 9.00
N MET A 77 25.94 15.74 9.82
CA MET A 77 26.79 14.60 10.18
C MET A 77 27.22 13.79 8.95
N MET A 78 26.29 13.46 8.04
CA MET A 78 26.60 12.73 6.80
C MET A 78 27.53 13.51 5.86
N ARG A 79 27.51 14.84 5.92
CA ARG A 79 28.44 15.73 5.17
C ARG A 79 29.73 16.02 5.93
N GLY A 80 29.98 15.36 7.06
CA GLY A 80 31.17 15.58 7.89
C GLY A 80 31.23 16.95 8.57
N LYS A 81 30.12 17.70 8.60
CA LYS A 81 30.02 18.99 9.30
C LYS A 81 29.60 18.69 10.74
N ARG A 82 30.52 18.94 11.67
CA ARG A 82 30.26 18.86 13.11
C ARG A 82 29.44 20.06 13.58
#